data_AF-A0A1Q9W8Q8-F1
#
_entry.id   AF-A0A1Q9W8Q8-F1
#
_cell.length_a   1.000
_cell.length_b   1.000
_cell.length_c   1.000
_cell.angle_alpha   90.00
_cell.angle_beta   90.00
_cell.angle_gamma   90.00
#
_symmetry.space_group_name_H-M   'P 1'
#
loop_
_entity.id
_entity.type
_entity.pdbx_description
1 polymer ?
#
loop_
_entity_poly.entity_id
_entity_poly.type
_entity_poly.pdbx_seq_one_letter_code
_entity_poly.pdbx_strand_id
1 'polypeptide(L)'
;MAHLHVDTGSLSAAAAQGDAVAATLASTGAAGEGSGSQPSHAGVSAIDAALASARDRQAARVSNHSEYMKVGSGVYRRTDDDGADAVARTV
;
A
#
# COMPACT_ATOMS: atom_id res chain seq x y z
N MET A 1 -11.11 1.68 -32.38
CA MET A 1 -11.19 0.60 -31.36
C MET A 1 -10.07 0.84 -30.37
N ALA A 2 -10.36 1.26 -29.14
CA ALA A 2 -9.36 1.39 -28.10
C ALA A 2 -9.21 0.03 -27.40
N HIS A 3 -8.03 -0.58 -27.48
CA HIS A 3 -7.73 -1.80 -26.74
C HIS A 3 -7.31 -1.42 -25.31
N LEU A 4 -8.00 -1.99 -24.32
CA LEU A 4 -7.63 -1.87 -22.91
C LEU A 4 -6.56 -2.91 -22.60
N HIS A 5 -5.30 -2.48 -22.52
CA HIS A 5 -4.18 -3.32 -22.11
C HIS A 5 -3.72 -2.91 -20.71
N VAL A 6 -3.64 -3.88 -19.79
CA VAL A 6 -3.14 -3.66 -18.42
C VAL A 6 -1.78 -4.31 -18.27
N ASP A 7 -0.78 -3.50 -17.93
CA ASP A 7 0.55 -3.99 -17.57
C ASP A 7 0.55 -4.53 -16.13
N THR A 8 0.44 -5.85 -16.00
CA THR A 8 0.43 -6.52 -14.69
C THR A 8 1.78 -6.46 -13.97
N GLY A 9 2.88 -6.22 -14.70
CA GLY A 9 4.22 -6.08 -14.15
C GLY A 9 4.37 -4.76 -13.40
N SER A 10 3.97 -3.65 -14.02
CA SER A 10 3.96 -2.35 -13.36
C SER A 10 2.99 -2.30 -12.17
N LEU A 11 1.85 -3.00 -12.26
CA LEU A 11 0.90 -3.11 -11.15
C LEU A 11 1.50 -3.86 -9.94
N SER A 12 2.24 -4.94 -10.18
CA SER A 12 2.95 -5.67 -9.13
C SER A 12 4.08 -4.84 -8.51
N ALA A 13 4.81 -4.08 -9.33
CA ALA A 13 5.88 -3.19 -8.85
C ALA A 13 5.32 -2.06 -7.98
N ALA A 14 4.20 -1.45 -8.39
CA ALA A 14 3.49 -0.44 -7.61
C ALA A 14 3.00 -0.99 -6.26
N ALA A 15 2.52 -2.22 -6.22
CA ALA A 15 2.13 -2.88 -4.97
C ALA A 15 3.33 -3.06 -4.01
N ALA A 16 4.46 -3.58 -4.50
CA ALA A 16 5.68 -3.73 -3.70
C ALA A 16 6.17 -2.39 -3.14
N GLN A 17 6.07 -1.32 -3.93
CA GLN A 17 6.43 0.02 -3.48
C GLN A 17 5.45 0.56 -2.42
N GLY A 18 4.16 0.24 -2.54
CA GLY A 18 3.16 0.51 -1.51
C GLY A 18 3.49 -0.19 -0.19
N ASP A 19 3.87 -1.46 -0.22
CA ASP A 19 4.28 -2.20 0.98
C ASP A 19 5.50 -1.55 1.66
N ALA A 20 6.50 -1.11 0.88
CA ALA A 20 7.67 -0.41 1.41
C ALA A 20 7.32 0.93 2.06
N VAL A 21 6.38 1.69 1.47
CA VAL A 21 5.87 2.93 2.06
C VAL A 21 5.11 2.66 3.35
N ALA A 22 4.26 1.62 3.39
CA ALA A 22 3.53 1.22 4.58
C ALA A 22 4.49 0.81 5.71
N ALA A 23 5.52 0.03 5.41
CA ALA A 23 6.57 -0.35 6.36
C ALA A 23 7.33 0.87 6.91
N THR A 24 7.66 1.83 6.04
CA THR A 24 8.32 3.07 6.43
C THR A 24 7.44 3.87 7.40
N LEU A 25 6.15 4.05 7.07
CA LEU A 25 5.19 4.76 7.91
C LEU A 25 5.02 4.09 9.29
N ALA A 26 4.95 2.76 9.35
CA ALA A 26 4.84 2.00 10.59
C ALA A 26 6.13 2.04 11.43
N SER A 27 7.31 2.06 10.79
CA SER A 27 8.60 2.12 11.49
C SER A 27 8.94 3.49 12.08
N THR A 28 8.28 4.55 11.61
CA THR A 28 8.54 5.93 12.05
C THR A 28 7.76 6.22 13.34
N GLY A 29 8.14 5.58 14.46
CA GLY A 29 7.41 5.69 15.72
C GLY A 29 8.21 5.49 17.01
N ALA A 30 8.78 6.58 17.53
CA ALA A 30 8.60 7.06 18.92
C ALA A 30 9.25 8.45 18.99
N ALA A 31 8.46 9.52 19.12
CA ALA A 31 9.01 10.79 19.56
C ALA A 31 9.58 10.55 20.96
N GLY A 32 10.88 10.83 21.14
CA GLY A 32 11.60 10.48 22.36
C GLY A 32 10.86 10.94 23.61
N GLU A 33 10.90 10.11 24.65
CA GLU A 33 10.31 10.34 25.97
C GLU A 33 10.99 11.51 26.69
N GLY A 34 10.87 12.72 26.16
CA GLY A 34 11.26 13.95 26.82
C GLY A 34 10.21 14.33 27.86
N SER A 35 10.14 13.57 28.95
CA SER A 35 9.20 13.80 30.05
C SER A 35 9.63 15.00 30.90
N GLY A 36 9.40 16.21 30.42
CA GLY A 36 9.46 17.42 31.24
C GLY A 36 8.13 17.68 31.94
N SER A 37 8.15 18.13 33.20
CA SER A 37 6.94 18.34 34.01
C SER A 37 6.11 19.58 33.63
N GLN A 38 6.42 20.26 32.52
CA GLN A 38 5.67 21.45 32.09
C GLN A 38 4.40 21.04 31.33
N PRO A 39 3.27 21.76 31.50
CA PRO A 39 2.01 21.45 30.81
C PRO A 39 2.11 21.37 29.28
N SER A 40 3.08 22.08 28.67
CA SER A 40 3.39 22.01 27.24
C SER A 40 3.82 20.61 26.77
N HIS A 41 4.50 19.81 27.61
CA HIS A 41 4.92 18.45 27.27
C HIS A 41 3.73 17.49 27.11
N ALA A 42 2.65 17.68 27.87
CA ALA A 42 1.43 16.89 27.71
C ALA A 42 0.78 17.16 26.34
N GLY A 43 0.77 18.43 25.91
CA GLY A 43 0.31 18.80 24.57
C GLY A 43 1.15 18.21 23.45
N VAL A 44 2.48 18.28 23.56
CA VAL A 44 3.41 17.66 22.59
C VAL A 44 3.20 16.15 22.52
N SER A 45 3.10 15.48 23.67
CA SER A 45 2.85 14.04 23.75
C SER A 45 1.52 13.63 23.10
N ALA A 46 0.47 14.44 23.28
CA ALA A 46 -0.82 14.20 22.64
C ALA A 46 -0.76 14.35 21.11
N ILE A 47 0.01 15.33 20.61
CA ILE A 47 0.24 15.52 19.17
C ILE A 47 1.06 14.37 18.60
N ASP A 48 2.11 13.92 19.29
CA ASP A 48 2.94 12.79 18.86
C ASP A 48 2.12 11.49 18.81
N ALA A 49 1.26 11.26 19.81
CA ALA A 49 0.35 10.11 19.80
C ALA A 49 -0.68 10.19 18.66
N ALA A 50 -1.24 11.37 18.40
CA ALA A 50 -2.15 11.58 17.28
C ALA A 50 -1.45 11.35 15.93
N LEU A 51 -0.20 11.79 15.79
CA LEU A 51 0.62 11.60 14.60
C LEU A 51 0.96 10.13 14.38
N ALA A 52 1.38 9.40 15.42
CA ALA A 52 1.61 7.96 15.35
C ALA A 52 0.34 7.24 14.89
N SER A 53 -0.80 7.54 15.52
CA SER A 53 -2.09 6.98 15.15
C SER A 53 -2.51 7.30 13.71
N ALA A 54 -2.17 8.49 13.19
CA ALA A 54 -2.43 8.85 11.80
C ALA A 54 -1.54 8.05 10.82
N ARG A 55 -0.26 7.87 11.14
CA ARG A 55 0.69 7.05 10.36
C ARG A 55 0.24 5.60 10.28
N ASP A 56 -0.19 5.01 11.39
CA ASP A 56 -0.68 3.62 11.41
C ASP A 56 -1.89 3.44 10.49
N ARG A 57 -2.87 4.35 10.57
CA ARG A 57 -4.04 4.31 9.67
C ARG A 57 -3.64 4.46 8.21
N GLN A 58 -2.64 5.30 7.92
CA GLN A 58 -2.17 5.49 6.56
C GLN A 58 -1.41 4.26 6.04
N ALA A 59 -0.56 3.65 6.86
CA ALA A 59 0.12 2.41 6.53
C ALA A 59 -0.88 1.29 6.19
N ALA A 60 -1.93 1.13 7.02
CA ALA A 60 -2.99 0.14 6.77
C ALA A 60 -3.72 0.38 5.43
N ARG A 61 -4.07 1.64 5.12
CA ARG A 61 -4.70 1.98 3.83
C ARG A 61 -3.80 1.65 2.63
N VAL A 62 -2.52 1.98 2.71
CA VAL A 62 -1.56 1.72 1.62
C VAL A 62 -1.33 0.22 1.45
N SER A 63 -1.21 -0.53 2.55
CA SER A 63 -1.07 -1.98 2.51
C SER A 63 -2.28 -2.66 1.86
N ASN A 64 -3.50 -2.28 2.24
CA ASN A 64 -4.71 -2.79 1.59
C ASN A 64 -4.74 -2.45 0.10
N HIS A 65 -4.32 -1.25 -0.29
CA HIS A 65 -4.26 -0.85 -1.69
C HIS A 65 -3.29 -1.71 -2.50
N SER A 66 -2.10 -1.98 -1.96
CA SER A 66 -1.11 -2.92 -2.52
C SER A 66 -1.69 -4.32 -2.69
N GLU A 67 -2.44 -4.82 -1.71
CA GLU A 67 -3.09 -6.12 -1.80
C GLU A 67 -4.10 -6.17 -2.97
N TYR A 68 -4.95 -5.14 -3.11
CA TYR A 68 -5.88 -5.06 -4.24
C TYR A 68 -5.17 -5.00 -5.60
N MET A 69 -4.03 -4.31 -5.69
CA MET A 69 -3.20 -4.29 -6.91
C MET A 69 -2.68 -5.70 -7.24
N LYS A 70 -2.18 -6.44 -6.25
CA LYS A 70 -1.71 -7.83 -6.44
C LYS A 70 -2.84 -8.73 -6.91
N VAL A 71 -4.00 -8.67 -6.25
CA VAL A 71 -5.20 -9.44 -6.64
C VAL A 71 -5.60 -9.10 -8.07
N GLY A 72 -5.72 -7.81 -8.41
CA GLY A 72 -6.06 -7.36 -9.75
C GLY A 72 -5.07 -7.86 -10.81
N SER A 73 -3.76 -7.80 -10.52
CA SER A 73 -2.72 -8.30 -11.43
C SER A 73 -2.85 -9.79 -11.73
N GLY A 74 -3.22 -10.60 -10.73
CA GLY A 74 -3.39 -12.04 -10.88
C GLY A 74 -4.63 -12.40 -11.70
N VAL A 75 -5.75 -11.70 -11.47
CA VAL A 75 -7.00 -11.89 -12.23
C VAL A 75 -6.80 -11.50 -13.70
N TYR A 76 -6.12 -10.38 -13.96
CA TYR A 76 -5.90 -9.93 -15.33
C TYR A 76 -5.00 -10.90 -16.09
N ARG A 77 -3.88 -11.33 -15.50
CA ARG A 77 -2.97 -12.31 -16.10
C ARG A 77 -3.69 -13.61 -16.47
N ARG A 78 -4.51 -14.14 -15.55
CA ARG A 78 -5.29 -15.36 -15.81
C ARG A 78 -6.28 -15.17 -16.96
N THR A 79 -6.96 -14.03 -17.00
CA THR A 79 -7.90 -13.71 -18.09
C THR A 79 -7.18 -13.64 -19.44
N ASP A 80 -5.99 -13.06 -19.48
CA ASP A 80 -5.17 -12.95 -20.69
C ASP A 80 -4.68 -14.32 -21.16
N ASP A 81 -4.17 -15.15 -20.24
CA ASP A 81 -3.73 -16.53 -20.51
C ASP A 81 -4.89 -17.38 -21.04
N ASP A 82 -6.05 -17.37 -20.37
CA ASP A 82 -7.25 -18.12 -20.76
C ASP A 82 -7.77 -17.67 -22.15
N GLY A 83 -7.70 -16.36 -22.42
CA GLY A 83 -8.08 -15.77 -23.71
C GLY A 83 -7.12 -16.18 -24.83
N ALA A 84 -5.82 -16.13 -24.59
CA ALA A 84 -4.80 -16.56 -25.54
C ALA A 84 -4.94 -18.05 -25.87
N ASP A 85 -5.17 -18.90 -24.86
CA ASP A 85 -5.40 -20.33 -25.04
C ASP A 85 -6.67 -20.64 -25.84
N ALA A 86 -7.73 -19.85 -25.67
CA ALA A 86 -8.95 -19.99 -26.44
C ALA A 86 -8.70 -19.63 -27.92
N VAL A 87 -8.00 -18.53 -28.19
CA VAL A 87 -7.63 -18.12 -29.55
C VAL A 87 -6.73 -19.17 -30.21
N ALA A 88 -5.70 -19.65 -29.51
CA ALA A 88 -4.76 -20.65 -30.01
C ALA A 88 -5.44 -21.98 -30.39
N ARG A 89 -6.56 -22.34 -29.72
CA ARG A 89 -7.34 -23.54 -30.05
C ARG A 89 -8.31 -23.36 -31.22
N THR A 90 -8.57 -22.13 -31.64
CA THR A 90 -9.49 -21.83 -32.76
C THR A 90 -8.80 -21.63 -34.11
N VAL A 91 -7.47 -21.50 -34.12
CA VAL A 91 -6.62 -21.36 -35.32
C VAL A 91 -5.94 -22.67 -35.67
#